data_AF-A0A7C3FV27-F1
#
_entry.id   AF-A0A7C3FV27-F1
#
_cell.length_a   1.000
_cell.length_b   1.000
_cell.length_c   1.000
_cell.angle_alpha   90.00
_cell.angle_beta   90.00
_cell.angle_gamma   90.00
#
_symmetry.space_group_name_H-M   'P 1'
#
loop_
_entity.id
_entity.type
_entity.pdbx_description
1 polymer ?
#
loop_
_entity_poly.entity_id
_entity_poly.type
_entity_poly.pdbx_seq_one_letter_code
_entity_poly.pdbx_strand_id
1 'polypeptide(L)'
;MAMKACQVCGYSGTSGNLELHHIVPAEISEQAGIPESQTFWLCPSCHREVHSWYNTKVARSTYDLKDKRFRPMSGLELVREYTATFSSFLNYKGYNPSIRLDIDP
;
A
#
# COMPACT_ATOMS: atom_id res chain seq x y z
N MET A 1 -15.42 -22.79 -3.03
CA MET A 1 -14.33 -21.80 -3.13
C MET A 1 -14.95 -20.42 -3.05
N ALA A 2 -14.58 -19.60 -2.07
CA ALA A 2 -15.05 -18.21 -2.04
C ALA A 2 -14.45 -17.45 -3.23
N MET A 3 -15.30 -16.72 -3.96
CA MET A 3 -14.85 -15.72 -4.94
C MET A 3 -14.18 -14.59 -4.15
N LYS A 4 -12.85 -14.50 -4.23
CA LYS A 4 -12.15 -13.31 -3.78
C LYS A 4 -12.14 -12.31 -4.94
N ALA A 5 -12.43 -11.04 -4.63
CA ALA A 5 -12.32 -9.95 -5.59
C ALA A 5 -11.13 -9.07 -5.23
N CYS A 6 -10.57 -8.36 -6.22
CA CYS A 6 -9.62 -7.29 -5.97
C CYS A 6 -10.26 -6.26 -5.04
N GLN A 7 -9.65 -6.02 -3.88
CA GLN A 7 -10.17 -5.08 -2.89
C GLN A 7 -10.08 -3.62 -3.34
N VAL A 8 -9.45 -3.32 -4.48
CA VAL A 8 -9.35 -1.93 -4.98
C VAL A 8 -10.35 -1.66 -6.11
N CYS A 9 -10.37 -2.51 -7.14
CA CYS A 9 -11.20 -2.28 -8.34
C CYS A 9 -12.42 -3.21 -8.44
N GLY A 10 -12.62 -4.11 -7.49
CA GLY A 10 -13.75 -5.06 -7.49
C GLY A 10 -13.65 -6.18 -8.53
N TYR A 11 -12.57 -6.25 -9.32
CA TYR A 11 -12.38 -7.31 -10.31
C TYR A 11 -12.41 -8.69 -9.65
N SER A 12 -13.43 -9.48 -9.99
CA SER A 12 -13.60 -10.88 -9.59
C SER A 12 -12.94 -11.80 -10.62
N GLY A 13 -11.71 -12.22 -10.35
CA GLY A 13 -11.06 -13.30 -11.10
C GLY A 13 -11.38 -14.66 -10.48
N THR A 14 -11.06 -15.75 -11.17
CA THR A 14 -10.83 -17.03 -10.48
C THR A 14 -9.78 -16.80 -9.40
N SER A 15 -10.09 -17.20 -8.17
CA SER A 15 -9.40 -16.80 -6.92
C SER A 15 -7.87 -16.97 -6.91
N GLY A 16 -7.32 -17.76 -7.84
CA GLY A 16 -5.88 -18.01 -7.98
C GLY A 16 -5.04 -16.86 -8.54
N ASN A 17 -5.65 -15.76 -9.01
CA ASN A 17 -4.91 -14.64 -9.62
C ASN A 17 -4.84 -13.39 -8.75
N LEU A 18 -5.26 -13.44 -7.48
CA LEU A 18 -5.10 -12.31 -6.57
C LEU A 18 -3.82 -12.45 -5.76
N GLU A 19 -3.12 -11.34 -5.61
CA GLU A 19 -1.85 -11.24 -4.90
C GLU A 19 -2.07 -10.47 -3.60
N LEU A 20 -1.49 -10.93 -2.50
CA LEU A 20 -1.51 -10.23 -1.22
C LEU A 20 -0.47 -9.10 -1.26
N HIS A 21 -0.91 -7.87 -0.99
CA HIS A 21 -0.06 -6.69 -0.99
C HIS A 21 0.01 -6.08 0.40
N HIS A 22 1.23 -5.85 0.91
CA HIS A 22 1.45 -5.08 2.13
C HIS A 22 1.47 -3.58 1.81
N ILE A 23 0.71 -2.77 2.56
CA ILE A 23 0.68 -1.31 2.38
C ILE A 23 2.07 -0.72 2.62
N VAL A 24 2.75 -1.20 3.66
CA VAL A 24 4.14 -0.85 3.95
C VAL A 24 4.98 -2.12 3.74
N PRO A 25 6.08 -2.08 2.96
CA PRO A 25 6.96 -3.22 2.81
C PRO A 25 7.46 -3.74 4.17
N ALA A 26 7.58 -5.06 4.29
CA ALA A 26 7.95 -5.71 5.56
C ALA A 26 9.28 -5.17 6.12
N GLU A 27 10.24 -4.90 5.24
CA GLU A 27 11.55 -4.35 5.60
C GLU A 27 11.45 -2.96 6.24
N ILE A 28 10.47 -2.15 5.81
CA ILE A 28 10.23 -0.81 6.36
C ILE A 28 9.52 -0.90 7.72
N SER A 29 8.57 -1.83 7.88
CA SER A 29 7.96 -2.13 9.18
C SER A 29 9.00 -2.59 10.20
N GLU A 30 9.91 -3.47 9.80
CA GLU A 30 11.01 -3.95 10.64
C GLU A 30 11.96 -2.81 11.03
N GLN A 31 12.40 -1.99 10.07
CA GLN A 31 13.23 -0.81 10.33
C GLN A 31 12.59 0.19 11.30
N ALA A 32 11.26 0.29 11.28
CA ALA A 32 10.50 1.16 12.17
C ALA A 32 10.21 0.51 13.54
N GLY A 33 10.50 -0.78 13.74
CA GLY A 33 10.18 -1.52 14.95
C GLY A 33 8.68 -1.64 15.20
N ILE A 34 7.86 -1.66 14.15
CA ILE A 34 6.40 -1.75 14.25
C ILE A 34 5.90 -3.12 13.76
N PRO A 35 4.68 -3.54 14.15
CA PRO A 35 4.04 -4.71 13.57
C PRO A 35 3.92 -4.61 12.04
N GLU A 36 3.77 -5.76 11.38
CA GLU A 36 3.51 -5.82 9.94
C GLU A 36 2.29 -4.97 9.55
N SER A 37 2.38 -4.34 8.38
CA SER A 37 1.31 -3.48 7.89
C SER A 37 0.08 -4.28 7.48
N GLN A 38 -1.07 -3.60 7.49
CA GLN A 38 -2.30 -4.12 6.87
C GLN A 38 -2.05 -4.54 5.41
N THR A 39 -2.83 -5.53 4.97
CA THR A 39 -2.69 -6.14 3.64
C THR A 39 -3.98 -6.04 2.83
N PHE A 40 -3.83 -6.05 1.49
CA PHE A 40 -4.92 -6.02 0.52
C PHE A 40 -4.74 -7.12 -0.52
N TRP A 41 -5.80 -7.84 -0.87
CA TRP A 41 -5.87 -8.72 -2.03
C TRP A 41 -6.09 -7.89 -3.30
N LEU A 42 -5.10 -7.88 -4.19
CA LEU A 42 -5.10 -7.10 -5.41
C LEU A 42 -5.07 -8.00 -6.64
N CYS A 43 -5.72 -7.60 -7.72
CA CYS A 43 -5.47 -8.22 -9.02
C CYS A 43 -4.08 -7.81 -9.54
N PRO A 44 -3.48 -8.55 -10.49
CA PRO A 44 -2.11 -8.28 -10.95
C PRO A 44 -1.95 -6.88 -11.54
N SER A 45 -3.02 -6.34 -12.14
CA SER A 45 -3.03 -4.96 -12.65
C SER A 45 -2.91 -3.94 -11.52
N CYS A 46 -3.75 -4.02 -10.49
CA CYS A 46 -3.69 -3.09 -9.36
C CYS A 46 -2.40 -3.27 -8.55
N HIS A 47 -1.91 -4.51 -8.40
CA HIS A 47 -0.66 -4.78 -7.71
C HIS A 47 0.54 -4.16 -8.43
N ARG A 48 0.64 -4.29 -9.76
CA ARG A 48 1.69 -3.62 -10.54
C ARG A 48 1.59 -2.10 -10.47
N GLU A 49 0.37 -1.57 -10.55
CA GLU A 49 0.13 -0.14 -10.56
C GLU A 49 0.50 0.52 -9.22
N VAL A 50 0.18 -0.11 -8.08
CA VAL A 50 0.57 0.42 -6.77
C VAL A 50 2.08 0.40 -6.58
N HIS A 51 2.79 -0.62 -7.06
CA HIS A 51 4.27 -0.63 -7.05
C HIS A 51 4.85 0.51 -7.89
N SER A 52 4.30 0.74 -9.08
CA SER A 52 4.68 1.90 -9.91
C SER A 52 4.38 3.23 -9.21
N TRP A 53 3.26 3.29 -8.49
CA TRP A 53 2.86 4.46 -7.71
C TRP A 53 3.85 4.75 -6.59
N TYR A 54 4.23 3.73 -5.80
CA TYR A 54 5.25 3.87 -4.76
C TYR A 54 6.59 4.33 -5.31
N ASN A 55 7.07 3.71 -6.40
CA ASN A 55 8.34 4.10 -7.03
C ASN A 55 8.36 5.56 -7.48
N THR A 56 7.20 6.14 -7.77
CA THR A 56 7.08 7.52 -8.26
C THR A 56 6.81 8.51 -7.13
N LYS A 57 6.12 8.10 -6.08
CA LYS A 57 5.52 9.00 -5.08
C LYS A 57 6.13 8.90 -3.69
N VAL A 58 6.75 7.79 -3.32
CA VAL A 58 7.39 7.64 -2.00
C VAL A 58 8.79 8.24 -2.06
N ALA A 59 8.99 9.35 -1.36
CA ALA A 59 10.32 9.92 -1.19
C ALA A 59 11.16 9.06 -0.25
N ARG A 60 12.47 8.93 -0.54
CA ARG A 60 13.44 8.26 0.35
C ARG A 60 14.24 9.22 1.23
N SER A 61 14.11 10.52 0.97
CA SER A 61 14.80 11.59 1.69
C SER A 61 13.85 12.73 2.00
N THR A 62 14.08 13.39 3.13
CA THR A 62 13.34 14.59 3.54
C THR A 62 14.33 15.72 3.84
N TYR A 63 13.85 16.96 3.80
CA TYR A 63 14.66 18.13 4.10
C TYR A 63 14.61 18.42 5.61
N ASP A 64 15.76 18.36 6.26
CA ASP A 64 15.90 18.72 7.67
C ASP A 64 16.04 20.24 7.80
N LEU A 65 15.04 20.89 8.40
CA LEU A 65 15.03 22.34 8.60
C LEU A 65 16.07 22.81 9.61
N LYS A 66 16.45 21.97 10.59
CA LYS A 66 17.43 22.31 11.62
C LYS A 66 18.83 22.36 11.01
N ASP A 67 19.19 21.31 10.28
CA ASP A 67 20.51 21.18 9.66
C ASP A 67 20.58 21.78 8.24
N LYS A 68 19.45 22.27 7.71
CA LYS A 68 19.30 22.83 6.35
C LYS A 68 19.89 21.93 5.25
N ARG A 69 19.62 20.63 5.35
CA ARG A 69 20.14 19.63 4.40
C ARG A 69 19.14 18.50 4.20
N PHE A 70 19.24 17.83 3.06
CA PHE A 70 18.53 16.57 2.86
C PHE A 70 19.15 15.47 3.71
N ARG A 71 18.29 14.65 4.31
CA ARG A 71 18.66 13.43 5.02
C ARG A 71 17.78 12.27 4.58
N PRO A 72 18.24 11.02 4.74
CA PRO A 72 17.36 9.86 4.62
C PRO A 72 16.17 9.98 5.58
N MET A 73 15.02 9.50 5.13
CA MET A 73 13.87 9.34 6.02
C MET A 73 14.13 8.19 7.01
N SER A 74 13.67 8.36 8.24
CA SER A 74 13.62 7.28 9.24
C SER A 74 12.54 6.25 8.89
N GLY A 75 12.60 5.05 9.50
CA GLY A 75 11.60 4.01 9.29
C GLY A 75 10.17 4.52 9.56
N LEU A 76 9.94 5.26 10.65
CA LEU A 76 8.64 5.85 10.97
C LEU A 76 8.16 6.89 9.94
N GLU A 77 9.07 7.69 9.38
CA GLU A 77 8.74 8.62 8.30
C GLU A 77 8.35 7.86 7.02
N LEU A 78 9.08 6.80 6.67
CA LEU A 78 8.75 5.95 5.52
C LEU A 78 7.40 5.24 5.69
N VAL A 79 7.10 4.70 6.88
CA VAL A 79 5.79 4.10 7.19
C VAL A 79 4.65 5.07 6.89
N ARG A 80 4.79 6.33 7.33
CA ARG A 80 3.79 7.38 7.08
C ARG A 80 3.68 7.69 5.59
N GLU A 81 4.80 7.78 4.90
CA GLU A 81 4.84 8.09 3.46
C GLU A 81 4.18 6.98 2.62
N TYR A 82 4.50 5.70 2.87
CA TYR A 82 3.86 4.56 2.20
C TYR A 82 2.36 4.54 2.47
N THR A 83 1.93 4.71 3.73
CA THR A 83 0.51 4.70 4.11
C THR A 83 -0.26 5.84 3.42
N ALA A 84 0.30 7.05 3.41
CA ALA A 84 -0.30 8.21 2.74
C ALA A 84 -0.35 8.00 1.23
N THR A 85 0.72 7.47 0.64
CA THR A 85 0.80 7.18 -0.79
C THR A 85 -0.21 6.11 -1.21
N PHE A 86 -0.38 5.05 -0.42
CA PHE A 86 -1.40 4.03 -0.68
C PHE A 86 -2.81 4.60 -0.58
N SER A 87 -3.08 5.42 0.44
CA SER A 87 -4.37 6.12 0.58
C SER A 87 -4.67 7.01 -0.63
N SER A 88 -3.66 7.71 -1.14
CA SER A 88 -3.77 8.48 -2.39
C SER A 88 -4.03 7.60 -3.61
N PHE A 89 -3.38 6.43 -3.70
CA PHE A 89 -3.65 5.45 -4.75
C PHE A 89 -5.11 4.95 -4.69
N LEU A 90 -5.61 4.58 -3.52
CA LEU A 90 -7.00 4.16 -3.33
C LEU A 90 -7.98 5.24 -3.83
N ASN A 91 -7.76 6.49 -3.44
CA ASN A 91 -8.56 7.62 -3.91
C ASN A 91 -8.49 7.80 -5.42
N TYR A 92 -7.30 7.69 -6.02
CA TYR A 92 -7.12 7.76 -7.47
C TYR A 92 -7.89 6.65 -8.21
N LYS A 93 -7.93 5.43 -7.66
CA LYS A 93 -8.71 4.32 -8.23
C LYS A 93 -10.21 4.43 -7.98
N GLY A 94 -10.67 5.44 -7.23
CA GLY A 94 -12.07 5.58 -6.83
C GLY A 94 -12.52 4.47 -5.87
N TYR A 95 -11.59 3.93 -5.06
CA TYR A 95 -11.91 2.90 -4.08
C TYR A 95 -12.98 3.40 -3.10
N ASN A 96 -14.07 2.64 -3.00
CA ASN A 96 -15.15 2.91 -2.07
C ASN A 96 -15.17 1.81 -0.99
N PRO A 97 -14.82 2.13 0.27
CA PRO A 97 -14.78 1.15 1.36
C PRO A 97 -16.15 0.57 1.72
N SER A 98 -17.25 1.15 1.24
CA SER A 98 -18.61 0.63 1.40
C SER A 98 -18.92 -0.54 0.46
N ILE A 99 -18.12 -0.78 -0.58
CA ILE A 99 -18.22 -1.97 -1.44
C ILE A 99 -17.34 -3.08 -0.83
N ARG A 100 -17.49 -3.33 0.46
CA ARG A 100 -17.06 -4.59 1.06
C ARG A 100 -18.11 -5.62 0.67
N LEU A 101 -17.83 -6.40 -0.37
CA LEU A 101 -18.48 -7.69 -0.50
C LEU A 101 -18.10 -8.47 0.75
N ASP A 102 -19.09 -8.75 1.60
CA ASP A 102 -18.96 -9.55 2.80
C ASP A 102 -18.27 -10.87 2.45
N ILE A 103 -16.97 -10.94 2.72
CA ILE A 103 -16.23 -12.20 2.76
C ILE A 103 -16.16 -12.54 4.24
N ASP A 104 -17.17 -13.31 4.67
CA ASP A 104 -17.27 -13.93 5.98
C ASP A 104 -15.98 -14.72 6.31
N PRO A 105 -15.56 -14.79 7.60
CA PRO A 105 -14.32 -15.44 8.02
C PRO A 105 -14.30 -16.97 7.79
#